data_AF-L7KRC7-F1
#
_entry.id   AF-L7KRC7-F1
#
_cell.length_a   1.000
_cell.length_b   1.000
_cell.length_c   1.000
_cell.angle_alpha   90.00
_cell.angle_beta   90.00
_cell.angle_gamma   90.00
#
_symmetry.space_group_name_H-M   'P 1'
#
loop_
_entity.id
_entity.type
_entity.pdbx_description
1 polymer ?
#
loop_
_entity_poly.entity_id
_entity_poly.type
_entity_poly.pdbx_seq_one_letter_code
_entity_poly.pdbx_strand_id
1 'polypeptide(L)'
;MNIDPFEFGDDHQEWAGPLVPGEQTDSPIDNLLMHDDGRIWDLGPADVDTDADGVADSLTHSGPGGLTVYTDTDHDGQVDRITQVGSDGSFASQALDRESGRWVATDSGRLD
;
A
#
# COMPACT_ATOMS: atom_id res chain seq x y z
N MET A 1 -41.63 -27.35 -27.88
CA MET A 1 -40.71 -27.92 -28.89
C MET A 1 -40.12 -26.75 -29.64
N ASN A 2 -38.82 -26.53 -29.49
CA ASN A 2 -37.89 -25.89 -30.43
C ASN A 2 -36.50 -25.94 -29.76
N ILE A 3 -35.54 -26.51 -30.50
CA ILE A 3 -34.10 -26.54 -30.25
C ILE A 3 -33.45 -25.56 -31.26
N ASP A 4 -32.30 -25.02 -30.87
CA ASP A 4 -31.55 -23.80 -31.23
C ASP A 4 -31.02 -23.67 -32.68
N PRO A 5 -30.38 -22.51 -33.07
CA PRO A 5 -28.92 -22.41 -32.94
C PRO A 5 -28.27 -21.00 -32.68
N PHE A 6 -27.30 -21.00 -31.76
CA PHE A 6 -25.96 -20.35 -31.61
C PHE A 6 -25.56 -19.04 -32.35
N GLU A 7 -24.93 -18.08 -31.64
CA GLU A 7 -23.55 -17.59 -31.91
C GLU A 7 -22.98 -16.65 -30.80
N PHE A 8 -21.81 -17.07 -30.28
CA PHE A 8 -20.65 -16.44 -29.61
C PHE A 8 -20.74 -15.40 -28.46
N GLY A 9 -20.21 -15.83 -27.31
CA GLY A 9 -19.70 -15.02 -26.21
C GLY A 9 -19.24 -15.95 -25.09
N ASP A 10 -17.93 -16.19 -25.03
CA ASP A 10 -17.25 -17.32 -24.37
C ASP A 10 -17.65 -17.60 -22.91
N ASP A 11 -17.83 -18.89 -22.67
CA ASP A 11 -18.05 -19.57 -21.40
C ASP A 11 -16.78 -19.69 -20.56
N HIS A 12 -16.85 -19.26 -19.31
CA HIS A 12 -16.20 -19.94 -18.19
C HIS A 12 -17.10 -19.85 -16.96
N GLN A 13 -18.17 -20.65 -16.97
CA GLN A 13 -18.90 -21.02 -15.76
C GLN A 13 -18.31 -22.33 -15.25
N GLU A 14 -17.48 -22.29 -14.21
CA GLU A 14 -17.14 -23.51 -13.46
C GLU A 14 -17.46 -23.34 -11.97
N TRP A 15 -18.62 -23.89 -11.61
CA TRP A 15 -18.92 -24.64 -10.39
C TRP A 15 -18.40 -24.11 -9.03
N ALA A 16 -19.30 -23.48 -8.26
CA ALA A 16 -19.12 -23.29 -6.81
C ALA A 16 -19.17 -24.65 -6.09
N GLY A 17 -18.00 -25.26 -5.84
CA GLY A 17 -17.86 -26.41 -4.95
C GLY A 17 -18.30 -26.07 -3.51
N PRO A 18 -18.46 -27.06 -2.62
CA PRO A 18 -18.78 -26.78 -1.23
C PRO A 18 -17.71 -25.86 -0.66
N LEU A 19 -18.13 -24.69 -0.19
CA LEU A 19 -17.31 -23.70 0.49
C LEU A 19 -16.44 -24.43 1.51
N VAL A 20 -15.14 -24.51 1.25
CA VAL A 20 -14.18 -24.85 2.30
C VAL A 20 -14.33 -23.77 3.37
N PRO A 21 -14.72 -24.11 4.61
CA PRO A 21 -14.73 -23.13 5.68
C PRO A 21 -13.26 -22.83 6.00
N GLY A 22 -12.73 -21.79 5.34
CA GLY A 22 -11.33 -21.43 5.39
C GLY A 22 -10.94 -20.30 4.43
N GLU A 23 -11.74 -20.00 3.42
CA GLU A 23 -11.43 -18.92 2.47
C GLU A 23 -12.39 -17.74 2.64
N GLN A 24 -12.31 -17.13 3.81
CA GLN A 24 -12.63 -15.71 3.92
C GLN A 24 -11.34 -14.97 3.58
N THR A 25 -11.10 -14.64 2.32
CA THR A 25 -10.14 -13.59 1.96
C THR A 25 -10.78 -12.23 2.18
N ASP A 26 -11.29 -12.01 3.40
CA ASP A 26 -11.36 -10.69 4.00
C ASP A 26 -10.03 -10.49 4.73
N SER A 27 -8.94 -10.61 3.96
CA SER A 27 -7.62 -10.56 4.55
C SER A 27 -7.28 -9.07 4.75
N PRO A 28 -6.77 -8.66 5.92
CA PRO A 28 -6.17 -7.34 6.12
C PRO A 28 -4.83 -7.19 5.35
N ILE A 29 -4.79 -7.58 4.07
CA ILE A 29 -3.56 -8.01 3.37
C ILE A 29 -2.65 -6.90 2.82
N ASP A 30 -3.06 -5.63 2.75
CA ASP A 30 -2.19 -4.58 2.20
C ASP A 30 -2.27 -3.24 2.97
N ASN A 31 -2.49 -3.30 4.30
CA ASN A 31 -2.34 -2.09 5.12
C ASN A 31 -0.87 -1.82 5.40
N LEU A 32 -0.43 -0.58 5.18
CA LEU A 32 0.92 -0.15 5.58
C LEU A 32 1.00 0.05 7.09
N LEU A 33 1.98 -0.60 7.70
CA LEU A 33 2.25 -0.51 9.13
C LEU A 33 3.50 0.35 9.37
N MET A 34 3.39 1.35 10.24
CA MET A 34 4.55 2.14 10.67
C MET A 34 4.97 1.74 12.08
N HIS A 35 6.23 1.36 12.24
CA HIS A 35 6.85 1.10 13.53
C HIS A 35 7.59 2.35 14.02
N ASP A 36 7.20 2.87 15.18
CA ASP A 36 7.84 4.03 15.81
C ASP A 36 7.89 3.87 17.32
N ASP A 37 9.09 3.93 17.91
CA ASP A 37 9.34 3.84 19.36
C ASP A 37 8.61 2.66 20.05
N GLY A 38 8.54 1.51 19.38
CA GLY A 38 7.86 0.31 19.88
C GLY A 38 6.33 0.34 19.78
N ARG A 39 5.76 1.34 19.09
CA ARG A 39 4.35 1.40 18.69
C ARG A 39 4.20 1.03 17.23
N ILE A 40 3.08 0.39 16.94
CA ILE A 40 2.65 0.05 15.59
C ILE A 40 1.46 0.94 15.26
N TRP A 41 1.57 1.68 14.17
CA TRP A 41 0.50 2.50 13.61
C TRP A 41 0.01 1.83 12.33
N ASP A 42 -1.28 1.52 12.30
CA ASP A 42 -1.96 1.13 11.06
C ASP A 42 -2.32 2.40 10.30
N LEU A 43 -1.71 2.59 9.13
CA LEU A 43 -1.94 3.77 8.28
C LEU A 43 -3.11 3.57 7.32
N GLY A 44 -3.64 2.35 7.21
CA GLY A 44 -4.63 1.95 6.23
C GLY A 44 -4.01 1.35 4.96
N PRO A 45 -4.84 1.03 3.96
CA PRO A 45 -4.41 0.35 2.74
C PRO A 45 -3.46 1.22 1.92
N ALA A 46 -2.50 0.61 1.23
CA ALA A 46 -1.76 1.28 0.17
C ALA A 46 -2.71 1.74 -0.94
N ASP A 47 -2.47 2.92 -1.51
CA ASP A 47 -3.30 3.50 -2.58
C ASP A 47 -2.48 3.91 -3.82
N VAL A 48 -1.14 3.90 -3.73
CA VAL A 48 -0.22 4.31 -4.78
C VAL A 48 0.79 3.21 -5.06
N ASP A 49 0.87 2.79 -6.31
CA ASP A 49 1.94 1.94 -6.86
C ASP A 49 3.05 2.86 -7.40
N THR A 50 4.15 2.98 -6.65
CA THR A 50 5.25 3.92 -6.95
C THR A 50 6.28 3.29 -7.90
N ASP A 51 6.43 1.97 -7.92
CA ASP A 51 7.42 1.26 -8.73
C ASP A 51 6.84 0.60 -10.01
N ALA A 52 5.52 0.70 -10.17
CA ALA A 52 4.72 0.21 -11.28
C ALA A 52 4.75 -1.31 -11.46
N ASP A 53 4.85 -2.07 -10.37
CA ASP A 53 4.80 -3.54 -10.39
C ASP A 53 3.36 -4.10 -10.45
N GLY A 54 2.35 -3.23 -10.27
CA GLY A 54 0.93 -3.57 -10.28
C GLY A 54 0.32 -3.76 -8.88
N VAL A 55 1.09 -3.59 -7.81
CA VAL A 55 0.66 -3.60 -6.41
C VAL A 55 0.87 -2.21 -5.82
N ALA A 56 -0.09 -1.71 -5.05
CA ALA A 56 0.10 -0.45 -4.35
C ALA A 56 1.05 -0.67 -3.16
N ASP A 57 2.16 0.07 -3.12
CA ASP A 57 3.22 -0.03 -2.09
C ASP A 57 3.35 1.25 -1.23
N SER A 58 2.59 2.28 -1.58
CA SER A 58 2.72 3.61 -0.99
C SER A 58 1.38 4.22 -0.58
N LEU A 59 1.42 4.97 0.53
CA LEU A 59 0.29 5.74 1.05
C LEU A 59 0.65 7.22 1.09
N THR A 60 -0.25 8.07 0.59
CA THR A 60 -0.09 9.52 0.65
C THR A 60 -1.14 10.13 1.57
N HIS A 61 -0.70 10.76 2.65
CA HIS A 61 -1.54 11.53 3.55
C HIS A 61 -1.35 13.04 3.32
N SER A 62 -2.42 13.74 2.94
CA SER A 62 -2.42 15.19 2.76
C SER A 62 -3.23 15.87 3.86
N GLY A 63 -2.70 16.96 4.40
CA GLY A 63 -3.35 17.71 5.47
C GLY A 63 -2.92 19.17 5.53
N PRO A 64 -3.38 19.94 6.53
CA PRO A 64 -3.04 21.36 6.67
C PRO A 64 -1.53 21.63 6.83
N GLY A 65 -0.79 20.63 7.31
CA GLY A 65 0.67 20.68 7.46
C GLY A 65 1.46 20.41 6.18
N GLY A 66 0.80 19.96 5.10
CA GLY A 66 1.44 19.57 3.85
C GLY A 66 1.15 18.12 3.45
N LEU A 67 2.07 17.51 2.72
CA LEU A 67 2.00 16.16 2.19
C LEU A 67 2.96 15.25 2.97
N THR A 68 2.52 14.04 3.34
CA THR A 68 3.40 12.99 3.84
C THR A 68 3.17 11.73 3.02
N VAL A 69 4.25 11.14 2.53
CA VAL A 69 4.26 9.91 1.74
C VAL A 69 4.97 8.84 2.56
N TYR A 70 4.33 7.68 2.69
CA TYR A 70 4.85 6.46 3.31
C TYR A 70 5.04 5.42 2.21
N THR A 71 6.19 4.78 2.16
CA THR A 71 6.54 3.78 1.15
C THR A 71 7.13 2.55 1.82
N ASP A 72 6.60 1.40 1.45
CA ASP A 72 7.18 0.08 1.68
C ASP A 72 7.98 -0.30 0.42
N THR A 73 9.29 -0.51 0.52
CA THR A 73 10.15 -0.73 -0.66
C THR A 73 10.43 -2.21 -0.93
N ASP A 74 10.16 -3.10 0.03
CA ASP A 74 10.36 -4.54 -0.14
C ASP A 74 9.09 -5.39 0.04
N HIS A 75 7.94 -4.73 0.13
CA HIS A 75 6.60 -5.29 0.13
C HIS A 75 6.41 -6.28 1.29
N ASP A 76 6.96 -5.93 2.46
CA ASP A 76 6.79 -6.70 3.70
C ASP A 76 5.60 -6.22 4.56
N GLY A 77 4.92 -5.15 4.11
CA GLY A 77 3.80 -4.49 4.77
C GLY A 77 4.24 -3.40 5.77
N GLN A 78 5.54 -3.19 5.95
CA GLN A 78 6.10 -2.20 6.85
C GLN A 78 6.65 -1.00 6.08
N VAL A 79 6.38 0.21 6.58
CA VAL A 79 6.96 1.41 5.99
C VAL A 79 8.47 1.42 6.19
N ASP A 80 9.20 1.54 5.09
CA ASP A 80 10.65 1.74 5.07
C ASP A 80 11.06 3.20 4.91
N ARG A 81 10.22 4.00 4.24
CA ARG A 81 10.56 5.38 3.90
C ARG A 81 9.41 6.32 4.16
N ILE A 82 9.74 7.48 4.73
CA ILE A 82 8.81 8.58 4.97
C ILE A 82 9.37 9.81 4.30
N THR A 83 8.55 10.46 3.48
CA THR A 83 8.88 11.76 2.88
C THR A 83 7.78 12.75 3.21
N GLN A 84 8.14 13.84 3.87
CA GLN A 84 7.24 14.92 4.23
C GLN A 84 7.60 16.17 3.44
N VAL A 85 6.58 16.84 2.90
CA VAL A 85 6.68 18.13 2.23
C VAL A 85 5.73 19.08 2.94
N GLY A 86 6.28 20.08 3.61
CA GLY A 86 5.54 21.13 4.28
C GLY A 86 4.82 22.05 3.28
N SER A 87 3.69 22.61 3.70
CA SER A 87 2.95 23.60 2.90
C SER A 87 3.72 24.90 2.64
N ASP A 88 4.78 25.13 3.41
CA ASP A 88 5.72 26.23 3.22
C ASP A 88 6.83 25.91 2.21
N GLY A 89 6.83 24.71 1.61
CA GLY A 89 7.87 24.24 0.68
C GLY A 89 9.06 23.57 1.36
N SER A 90 9.09 23.44 2.69
CA SER A 90 10.10 22.59 3.35
C SER A 90 9.91 21.12 2.99
N PHE A 91 10.96 20.32 2.96
CA PHE A 91 10.83 18.86 2.85
C PHE A 91 11.84 18.14 3.74
N ALA A 92 11.48 16.94 4.16
CA ALA A 92 12.34 16.03 4.91
C ALA A 92 12.06 14.58 4.49
N SER A 93 13.09 13.76 4.39
CA SER A 93 13.00 12.33 4.10
C SER A 93 13.77 11.54 5.15
N GLN A 94 13.19 10.41 5.55
CA GLN A 94 13.75 9.50 6.53
C GLN A 94 13.57 8.07 6.04
N ALA A 95 14.52 7.21 6.35
CA ALA A 95 14.46 5.78 6.07
C ALA A 95 14.60 4.98 7.36
N LEU A 96 13.91 3.85 7.45
CA LEU A 96 14.04 2.92 8.56
C LEU A 96 15.34 2.12 8.40
N ASP A 97 16.25 2.29 9.34
CA ASP A 97 17.40 1.41 9.47
C ASP A 97 16.93 0.07 10.06
N ARG A 98 16.91 -0.99 9.24
CA ARG A 98 16.39 -2.30 9.65
C ARG A 98 17.27 -3.02 10.66
N GLU A 99 18.56 -2.69 10.72
CA GLU A 99 19.47 -3.27 11.72
C GLU A 99 19.17 -2.76 13.13
N SER A 100 18.86 -1.46 13.27
CA SER A 100 18.57 -0.83 14.56
C SER A 100 17.08 -0.61 14.85
N GLY A 101 16.22 -0.73 13.84
CA GLY A 101 14.79 -0.39 13.91
C GLY A 101 14.53 1.10 14.11
N ARG A 102 15.47 1.98 13.72
CA ARG A 102 15.39 3.43 13.94
C ARG A 102 15.25 4.19 12.64
N TRP A 103 14.43 5.23 12.66
CA TRP A 103 14.34 6.20 11.58
C TRP A 103 15.61 7.04 11.51
N VAL A 104 16.24 7.06 10.34
CA VAL A 104 17.44 7.84 10.04
C VAL A 104 17.07 8.89 8.98
N ALA A 105 17.38 10.16 9.27
CA ALA A 105 17.19 11.22 8.29
C ALA A 105 18.12 11.01 7.09
N THR A 106 17.54 10.96 5.90
CA THR A 106 18.27 10.72 4.64
C THR A 106 18.43 12.00 3.83
N ASP A 107 17.44 12.89 3.86
CA ASP A 107 17.48 14.17 3.15
C ASP A 107 16.58 15.22 3.83
N SER A 108 16.87 16.50 3.62
CA SER A 108 16.00 17.60 4.03
C SER A 108 16.37 18.90 3.31
N GLY A 109 15.39 19.76 3.06
CA GLY A 109 15.63 21.03 2.40
C GLY A 109 14.37 21.86 2.18
N ARG A 110 14.40 22.68 1.11
CA ARG A 110 13.29 23.52 0.66
C ARG A 110 13.15 23.38 -0.85
N LEU A 111 11.92 23.33 -1.31
CA LEU A 111 11.53 23.38 -2.72
C LEU A 111 11.33 24.86 -3.08
N ASP A 112 12.10 25.34 -4.07
CA ASP A 112 12.05 26.69 -4.64
C ASP A 112 11.44 26.69 -6.06
#